data_AF-A0A8T5CK49-F1
#
_entry.id   AF-A0A8T5CK49-F1
#
_cell.length_a   1.000
_cell.length_b   1.000
_cell.length_c   1.000
_cell.angle_alpha   90.00
_cell.angle_beta   90.00
_cell.angle_gamma   90.00
#
_symmetry.space_group_name_H-M   'P 1'
#
loop_
_entity.id
_entity.type
_entity.pdbx_description
1 polymer ?
#
loop_
_entity_poly.entity_id
_entity_poly.type
_entity_poly.pdbx_seq_one_letter_code
_entity_poly.pdbx_strand_id
1 'polypeptide(L)'
;MSFDDFEETQVEDDYDDGVEEIKFEVDEPVIGVIVDIDHDVGPNENDVIHLARGGDLGDRVKFWSNGQIRRTIDKKGLGNGSWLAVKKTAETRTYEIEHDDGSTEEREYHVFDVRGE
;
A
#
# COMPACT_ATOMS: atom_id res chain seq x y z
N MET A 1 16.09 3.24 28.67
CA MET A 1 15.65 4.06 27.54
C MET A 1 14.24 3.59 27.19
N SER A 2 13.29 4.50 27.10
CA SER A 2 11.89 4.21 26.75
C SER A 2 11.71 4.40 25.25
N PHE A 3 10.66 3.82 24.65
CA PHE A 3 10.30 4.02 23.25
C PHE A 3 10.09 5.52 22.91
N ASP A 4 9.68 6.31 23.91
CA ASP A 4 9.52 7.77 23.87
C ASP A 4 10.84 8.55 23.70
N ASP A 5 11.99 7.87 23.78
CA ASP A 5 13.33 8.45 23.64
C ASP A 5 13.84 8.42 22.18
N PHE A 6 13.11 7.78 21.27
CA PHE A 6 13.43 7.72 19.84
C PHE A 6 12.66 8.79 19.07
N GLU A 7 13.36 9.63 18.31
CA GLU A 7 12.73 10.57 17.39
C GLU A 7 11.92 9.80 16.34
N GLU A 8 10.63 10.14 16.22
CA GLU A 8 9.79 9.69 15.13
C GLU A 8 10.47 10.13 13.83
N THR A 9 10.96 9.16 13.04
CA THR A 9 11.47 9.48 11.71
C THR A 9 10.26 9.84 10.86
N GLN A 10 9.97 11.14 10.76
CA GLN A 10 9.08 11.63 9.72
C GLN A 10 9.76 11.32 8.39
N VAL A 11 9.30 10.26 7.73
CA VAL A 11 9.53 10.09 6.30
C VAL A 11 8.76 11.23 5.63
N GLU A 12 9.47 12.30 5.28
CA GLU A 12 8.94 13.36 4.43
C GLU A 12 8.58 12.73 3.08
N ASP A 13 7.29 12.59 2.83
CA ASP A 13 6.74 12.14 1.56
C ASP A 13 6.51 13.38 0.69
N ASP A 14 7.47 13.70 -0.18
CA ASP A 14 7.38 14.81 -1.15
C ASP A 14 6.72 14.36 -2.47
N TYR A 15 6.15 13.15 -2.52
CA TYR A 15 5.51 12.60 -3.72
C TYR A 15 4.10 13.18 -3.92
N ASP A 16 4.05 14.42 -4.40
CA ASP A 16 2.81 15.11 -4.76
C ASP A 16 2.63 15.21 -6.28
N ASP A 17 1.95 14.24 -6.88
CA ASP A 17 1.51 14.26 -8.28
C ASP A 17 0.12 14.92 -8.47
N GLY A 18 -0.45 15.50 -7.41
CA GLY A 18 -1.75 16.18 -7.45
C GLY A 18 -2.97 15.25 -7.51
N VAL A 19 -2.79 13.94 -7.30
CA VAL A 19 -3.85 12.93 -7.19
C VAL A 19 -4.17 12.64 -5.72
N GLU A 20 -5.46 12.47 -5.40
CA GLU A 20 -5.91 12.19 -4.03
C GLU A 20 -5.34 10.85 -3.52
N GLU A 21 -4.55 10.90 -2.44
CA GLU A 21 -4.13 9.70 -1.73
C GLU A 21 -5.27 9.15 -0.88
N ILE A 22 -5.61 7.87 -1.07
CA ILE A 22 -6.58 7.18 -0.24
C ILE A 22 -5.88 6.33 0.82
N LYS A 23 -6.46 6.35 2.02
CA LYS A 23 -6.15 5.41 3.09
C LYS A 23 -7.24 4.37 3.15
N PHE A 24 -6.84 3.10 3.28
CA PHE A 24 -7.81 2.01 3.34
C PHE A 24 -8.46 1.95 4.72
N GLU A 25 -9.76 2.18 4.74
CA GLU A 25 -10.62 1.86 5.88
C GLU A 25 -10.82 0.33 5.97
N VAL A 26 -11.01 -0.16 7.20
CA VAL A 26 -11.19 -1.59 7.45
C VAL A 26 -12.50 -2.06 6.85
N ASP A 27 -12.45 -3.16 6.10
CA ASP A 27 -13.56 -3.80 5.41
C ASP A 27 -14.27 -2.96 4.35
N GLU A 28 -13.71 -1.80 3.98
CA GLU A 28 -14.18 -0.99 2.85
C GLU A 28 -13.29 -1.25 1.62
N PRO A 29 -13.82 -1.93 0.58
CA PRO A 29 -13.04 -2.22 -0.61
C PRO A 29 -12.93 -1.00 -1.52
N VAL A 30 -11.72 -0.75 -2.03
CA VAL A 30 -11.48 0.18 -3.13
C VAL A 30 -11.38 -0.65 -4.40
N ILE A 31 -12.15 -0.26 -5.42
CA ILE A 31 -12.19 -0.94 -6.72
C ILE A 31 -12.04 0.10 -7.83
N GLY A 32 -11.14 -0.18 -8.78
CA GLY A 32 -10.90 0.71 -9.91
C GLY A 32 -10.06 0.07 -10.99
N VAL A 33 -9.81 0.83 -12.05
CA VAL A 33 -8.91 0.46 -13.15
C VAL A 33 -7.54 1.10 -12.89
N ILE A 34 -6.48 0.31 -12.97
CA ILE A 34 -5.11 0.82 -12.90
C ILE A 34 -4.88 1.71 -14.11
N VAL A 35 -4.56 2.98 -13.87
CA VAL A 35 -4.23 3.94 -14.93
C VAL A 35 -2.74 4.25 -14.99
N ASP A 36 -2.02 4.05 -13.89
CA ASP A 36 -0.57 4.15 -13.84
C ASP A 36 -0.01 3.42 -12.62
N ILE A 37 1.28 3.08 -12.69
CA ILE A 37 2.05 2.55 -11.57
C ILE A 37 3.42 3.23 -11.58
N ASP A 38 3.67 4.07 -10.57
CA ASP A 38 4.98 4.67 -10.37
C ASP A 38 5.82 3.73 -9.49
N HIS A 39 6.84 3.14 -10.09
CA HIS A 39 7.68 2.16 -9.43
C HIS A 39 8.80 2.78 -8.61
N ASP A 40 9.00 2.24 -7.41
CA ASP A 40 10.14 2.55 -6.53
C ASP A 40 10.29 4.06 -6.20
N VAL A 41 9.16 4.80 -6.14
CA VAL A 41 9.15 6.27 -5.91
C VAL A 41 8.95 6.69 -4.45
N GLY A 42 8.50 5.77 -3.59
CA GLY A 42 8.14 6.07 -2.20
C GLY A 42 9.21 5.85 -1.15
N PRO A 43 8.89 6.15 0.12
CA PRO A 43 9.70 5.73 1.24
C PRO A 43 9.87 4.21 1.21
N ASN A 44 11.13 3.76 1.19
CA ASN A 44 11.54 2.36 1.07
C ASN A 44 11.27 1.72 -0.31
N GLU A 45 11.35 2.48 -1.41
CA GLU A 45 11.23 1.96 -2.79
C GLU A 45 9.87 1.25 -3.01
N ASN A 46 8.81 1.79 -2.41
CA ASN A 46 7.45 1.32 -2.64
C ASN A 46 6.85 1.92 -3.91
N ASP A 47 5.98 1.15 -4.57
CA ASP A 47 5.25 1.61 -5.75
C ASP A 47 4.01 2.42 -5.33
N VAL A 48 3.68 3.46 -6.10
CA VAL A 48 2.37 4.15 -6.04
C VAL A 48 1.47 3.58 -7.12
N ILE A 49 0.26 3.19 -6.74
CA ILE A 49 -0.75 2.69 -7.68
C ILE A 49 -1.79 3.77 -7.90
N HIS A 50 -1.99 4.19 -9.16
CA HIS A 50 -3.06 5.10 -9.53
C HIS A 50 -4.26 4.32 -10.05
N LEU A 51 -5.40 4.49 -9.38
CA LEU A 51 -6.67 3.93 -9.80
C LEU A 51 -7.61 5.02 -10.31
N ALA A 52 -8.23 4.75 -11.44
CA ALA A 52 -9.46 5.41 -11.84
C ALA A 52 -10.66 4.68 -11.22
N ARG A 53 -11.55 5.42 -10.55
CA ARG A 53 -12.76 4.92 -9.90
C ARG A 53 -13.98 5.79 -10.22
N GLY A 54 -15.16 5.33 -9.82
CA GLY A 54 -16.44 6.00 -10.14
C GLY A 54 -16.94 5.68 -11.56
N GLY A 55 -18.16 6.13 -11.89
CA GLY A 55 -18.94 5.76 -13.09
C GLY A 55 -18.15 5.59 -14.39
N ASP A 56 -18.08 6.61 -15.26
CA ASP A 56 -17.18 6.59 -16.42
C ASP A 56 -15.75 7.05 -16.02
N LEU A 57 -15.25 6.48 -14.90
CA LEU A 57 -13.86 6.43 -14.39
C LEU A 57 -13.06 7.76 -14.28
N GLY A 58 -13.74 8.90 -14.17
CA GLY A 58 -13.12 10.23 -14.10
C GLY A 58 -12.48 10.62 -12.76
N ASP A 59 -12.66 9.84 -11.69
CA ASP A 59 -12.04 10.12 -10.38
C ASP A 59 -10.73 9.33 -10.27
N ARG A 60 -9.61 10.03 -10.12
CA ARG A 60 -8.29 9.40 -9.93
C ARG A 60 -7.90 9.48 -8.47
N VAL A 61 -7.48 8.34 -7.97
CA VAL A 61 -6.90 8.20 -6.64
C VAL A 61 -5.60 7.43 -6.70
N LYS A 62 -4.77 7.64 -5.70
CA LYS A 62 -3.51 6.92 -5.53
C LYS A 62 -3.44 6.26 -4.16
N PHE A 63 -2.67 5.19 -4.06
CA PHE A 63 -2.25 4.64 -2.78
C PHE A 63 -0.90 3.95 -2.90
N TRP A 64 -0.21 3.88 -1.77
CA TRP A 64 1.03 3.15 -1.64
C TRP A 64 0.79 1.65 -1.66
N SER A 65 1.49 0.96 -2.55
CA SER A 65 1.55 -0.48 -2.54
C SER A 65 2.24 -0.98 -1.26
N ASN A 66 1.86 -2.18 -0.85
CA ASN A 66 2.61 -2.97 0.12
C ASN A 66 2.98 -4.31 -0.51
N GLY A 67 3.76 -5.12 0.20
CA GLY A 67 4.20 -6.42 -0.33
C GLY A 67 3.07 -7.38 -0.75
N GLN A 68 1.87 -7.27 -0.17
CA GLN A 68 0.70 -8.09 -0.56
C GLN A 68 0.09 -7.60 -1.89
N ILE A 69 0.01 -6.28 -2.08
CA ILE A 69 -0.50 -5.65 -3.31
C ILE A 69 0.48 -5.90 -4.46
N ARG A 70 1.76 -5.54 -4.29
CA ARG A 70 2.82 -5.69 -5.31
C ARG A 70 2.90 -7.13 -5.82
N ARG A 71 2.96 -8.11 -4.90
CA ARG A 71 2.98 -9.54 -5.24
C ARG A 71 1.75 -9.97 -6.06
N THR A 72 0.57 -9.41 -5.80
CA THR A 72 -0.64 -9.76 -6.54
C THR A 72 -0.64 -9.17 -7.94
N ILE A 73 -0.22 -7.90 -8.08
CA ILE A 73 -0.04 -7.22 -9.36
C ILE A 73 0.96 -8.01 -10.22
N ASP A 74 2.15 -8.31 -9.68
CA ASP A 74 3.19 -9.06 -10.40
C ASP A 74 2.73 -10.46 -10.81
N LYS A 75 2.13 -11.21 -9.87
CA LYS A 75 1.70 -12.60 -10.11
C LYS A 75 0.64 -12.69 -11.21
N LYS A 76 -0.22 -11.69 -11.31
CA LYS A 76 -1.31 -11.65 -12.29
C LYS A 76 -0.95 -10.85 -13.55
N GLY A 77 0.20 -10.17 -13.57
CA GLY A 77 0.58 -9.28 -14.67
C GLY A 77 -0.37 -8.11 -14.82
N LEU A 78 -0.91 -7.59 -13.71
CA LEU A 78 -1.81 -6.43 -13.74
C LEU A 78 -0.99 -5.19 -14.08
N GLY A 79 -1.58 -4.30 -14.86
CA GLY A 79 -0.95 -3.04 -15.26
C GLY A 79 -2.00 -2.06 -15.75
N ASN A 80 -1.58 -1.06 -16.51
CA ASN A 80 -2.49 -0.07 -17.08
C ASN A 80 -3.65 -0.75 -17.84
N GLY A 81 -4.88 -0.44 -17.46
CA GLY A 81 -6.12 -1.00 -18.00
C GLY A 81 -6.67 -2.21 -17.25
N SER A 82 -5.92 -2.79 -16.32
CA SER A 82 -6.39 -3.91 -15.47
C SER A 82 -7.29 -3.41 -14.35
N TRP A 83 -8.28 -4.21 -13.99
CA TRP A 83 -9.10 -3.97 -12.81
C TRP A 83 -8.36 -4.45 -11.56
N LEU A 84 -8.44 -3.64 -10.50
CA LEU A 84 -7.86 -3.94 -9.19
C LEU A 84 -8.90 -3.66 -8.11
N ALA A 85 -9.06 -4.62 -7.21
CA ALA A 85 -9.85 -4.49 -5.99
C ALA A 85 -8.93 -4.74 -4.79
N VAL A 86 -8.86 -3.78 -3.87
CA VAL A 86 -8.03 -3.83 -2.68
C VAL A 86 -8.92 -3.57 -1.46
N LYS A 87 -8.87 -4.48 -0.49
CA LYS A 87 -9.59 -4.32 0.78
C LYS A 87 -8.67 -4.59 1.95
N LYS A 88 -8.53 -3.63 2.86
CA LYS A 88 -7.92 -3.85 4.17
C LYS A 88 -8.88 -4.67 5.02
N THR A 89 -8.45 -5.83 5.51
CA THR A 89 -9.32 -6.66 6.35
C THR A 89 -9.15 -6.28 7.83
N ALA A 90 -10.14 -6.67 8.65
CA ALA A 90 -10.03 -6.56 10.10
C ALA A 90 -9.00 -7.53 10.70
N GLU A 91 -8.52 -8.51 9.91
CA GLU A 91 -7.52 -9.46 10.36
C GLU A 91 -6.13 -8.81 10.40
N THR A 92 -5.46 -8.96 11.53
CA THR A 92 -4.06 -8.61 11.68
C THR A 92 -3.21 -9.88 11.78
N ARG A 93 -1.95 -9.78 11.38
CA ARG A 93 -0.93 -10.81 11.54
C ARG A 93 0.32 -10.18 12.13
N THR A 94 1.12 -11.00 12.80
CA THR A 94 2.43 -10.58 13.29
C THR A 94 3.55 -11.17 12.44
N TYR A 95 4.67 -10.47 12.39
CA TYR A 95 5.95 -11.00 11.92
C TYR A 95 7.04 -10.55 12.87
N GLU A 96 8.06 -11.39 13.02
CA GLU A 96 9.23 -11.08 13.83
C GLU A 96 10.29 -10.43 12.94
N ILE A 97 10.84 -9.32 13.40
CA ILE A 97 12.04 -8.71 12.84
C ILE A 97 13.19 -9.02 13.79
N GLU A 98 14.23 -9.67 13.28
CA GLU A 98 15.50 -9.82 13.99
C GLU A 98 16.36 -8.60 13.69
N HIS A 99 16.80 -7.91 14.74
CA HIS A 99 17.72 -6.78 14.66
C HIS A 99 19.18 -7.27 14.69
N ASP A 100 20.11 -6.45 14.20
CA ASP A 100 21.55 -6.77 14.20
C ASP A 100 22.14 -7.06 15.60
N ASP A 101 21.47 -6.64 16.69
CA ASP A 101 21.86 -6.94 18.07
C ASP A 101 21.35 -8.32 18.56
N GLY A 102 20.63 -9.06 17.73
CA GLY A 102 20.03 -10.36 18.05
C GLY A 102 18.73 -10.26 18.85
N SER A 103 18.16 -9.06 19.00
CA SER A 103 16.82 -8.89 19.55
C SER A 103 15.75 -9.16 18.49
N THR A 104 14.61 -9.72 18.90
CA THR A 104 13.44 -9.91 18.03
C THR A 104 12.32 -8.97 18.44
N GLU A 105 11.76 -8.24 17.47
CA GLU A 105 10.59 -7.39 17.65
C GLU A 105 9.40 -7.97 16.88
N GLU A 106 8.28 -8.22 17.57
CA GLU A 106 7.02 -8.59 16.94
C GLU A 106 6.31 -7.34 16.40
N ARG A 107 6.07 -7.31 15.09
CA ARG A 107 5.29 -6.25 14.44
C ARG A 107 3.97 -6.77 13.91
N GLU A 108 2.89 -6.05 14.25
CA GLU A 108 1.56 -6.30 13.74
C GLU A 108 1.34 -5.56 12.40
N TYR A 109 0.69 -6.22 11.44
CA TYR A 109 0.23 -5.63 10.20
C TYR A 109 -1.16 -6.13 9.82
N HIS A 110 -1.92 -5.30 9.11
CA HIS A 110 -3.20 -5.69 8.54
C HIS A 110 -3.03 -6.58 7.31
N VAL A 111 -3.89 -7.59 7.20
CA VAL A 111 -4.01 -8.41 5.98
C VAL A 111 -4.82 -7.63 4.93
N PHE A 112 -4.40 -7.72 3.67
CA PHE A 112 -5.11 -7.12 2.55
C PHE A 112 -5.65 -8.21 1.63
N ASP A 113 -6.94 -8.17 1.31
CA ASP A 113 -7.54 -8.97 0.23
C ASP A 113 -7.39 -8.19 -1.09
N VAL A 114 -6.52 -8.70 -1.96
CA VAL A 114 -6.18 -8.07 -3.24
C VAL A 114 -6.62 -8.98 -4.38
N ARG A 115 -7.42 -8.44 -5.30
CA ARG A 115 -7.96 -9.14 -6.46
C ARG A 115 -7.83 -8.27 -7.71
N GLY A 116 -7.83 -8.89 -8.87
CA GLY A 116 -7.70 -8.17 -10.12
C GLY A 116 -7.85 -9.08 -11.34
N GLU A 117 -8.18 -8.47 -12.46
CA GLU A 117 -8.46 -9.07 -13.78
C GLU A 117 -8.03 -8.16 -14.93
#